data_AF-A0A545TWK0-F1
#
_entry.id   AF-A0A545TWK0-F1
#
_cell.length_a   1.000
_cell.length_b   1.000
_cell.length_c   1.000
_cell.angle_alpha   90.00
_cell.angle_beta   90.00
_cell.angle_gamma   90.00
#
_symmetry.space_group_name_H-M   'P 1'
#
loop_
_entity.id
_entity.type
_entity.pdbx_description
1 polymer ?
#
loop_
_entity_poly.entity_id
_entity_poly.type
_entity_poly.pdbx_seq_one_letter_code
_entity_poly.pdbx_strand_id
1 'polypeptide(L)'
;MGAVTAMVDAVERYSEAEDENDAVVLDLADLLPDDSGDVVLFSGDELPVNISAQEAVMEQGVAEAHVTATGVDVTGLNYYAFENGVTIYSLTDVMITES
;
A
#
# COMPACT_ATOMS: atom_id res chain seq x y z
N MET A 1 12.85 12.52 -52.35
CA MET A 1 12.86 13.44 -51.21
C MET A 1 11.59 13.22 -50.39
N GLY A 2 11.67 12.49 -49.28
CA GLY A 2 10.53 12.23 -48.41
C GLY A 2 11.05 11.78 -47.06
N ALA A 3 11.40 12.74 -46.20
CA ALA A 3 11.84 12.47 -44.82
C ALA A 3 12.00 13.77 -44.00
N VAL A 4 11.07 14.74 -44.11
CA VAL A 4 11.16 15.96 -43.27
C VAL A 4 9.92 16.23 -42.42
N THR A 5 8.80 15.52 -42.63
CA THR A 5 7.57 15.77 -41.86
C THR A 5 7.39 14.85 -40.64
N ALA A 6 8.08 13.69 -40.57
CA ALA A 6 7.95 12.76 -39.45
C ALA A 6 8.67 13.21 -38.16
N MET A 7 9.48 14.27 -38.22
CA MET A 7 10.28 14.72 -37.06
C MET A 7 9.50 15.65 -36.12
N VAL A 8 8.35 16.19 -36.53
CA VAL A 8 7.55 17.10 -35.71
C VAL A 8 6.49 16.36 -34.86
N ASP A 9 6.20 15.09 -35.16
CA ASP A 9 5.19 14.29 -34.45
C ASP A 9 5.76 13.47 -33.27
N ALA A 10 7.08 13.33 -33.19
CA ALA A 10 7.75 12.51 -32.18
C ALA A 10 8.12 13.27 -30.90
N VAL A 11 7.86 14.58 -30.84
CA VAL A 11 8.21 15.41 -29.68
C VAL A 11 7.07 15.48 -28.64
N GLU A 12 5.87 14.98 -28.94
CA GLU A 12 4.72 14.97 -28.01
C GLU A 12 4.31 13.58 -27.52
N ARG A 13 5.23 12.59 -27.51
CA ARG A 13 4.99 11.27 -26.88
C ARG A 13 6.09 10.82 -25.92
N TYR A 14 6.81 11.77 -25.34
CA TYR A 14 7.33 11.54 -24.00
C TYR A 14 6.22 11.96 -23.05
N SER A 15 5.31 11.03 -22.77
CA SER A 15 4.60 11.09 -21.51
C SER A 15 5.69 10.93 -20.44
N GLU A 16 6.28 12.06 -20.03
CA GLU A 16 6.86 12.22 -18.71
C GLU A 16 5.74 11.89 -17.73
N ALA A 17 5.63 10.59 -17.37
CA ALA A 17 4.94 10.21 -16.16
C ALA A 17 5.80 10.79 -15.04
N GLU A 18 5.32 11.88 -14.45
CA GLU A 18 5.98 12.49 -13.30
C GLU A 18 5.90 11.49 -12.14
N ASP A 19 7.03 10.84 -11.87
CA ASP A 19 7.32 10.10 -10.64
C ASP A 19 7.27 11.07 -9.44
N GLU A 20 6.08 11.33 -8.88
CA GLU A 20 5.95 12.09 -7.62
C GLU A 20 4.89 11.50 -6.69
N ASN A 21 5.01 10.20 -6.42
CA ASN A 21 5.00 9.70 -5.05
C ASN A 21 5.82 8.40 -5.02
N ASP A 22 6.98 8.40 -4.34
CA ASP A 22 7.79 7.20 -4.10
C ASP A 22 7.04 6.31 -3.09
N ALA A 23 5.85 5.84 -3.46
CA ALA A 23 5.00 5.02 -2.63
C ALA A 23 5.31 3.55 -2.93
N VAL A 24 5.50 2.76 -1.88
CA VAL A 24 5.57 1.31 -2.04
C VAL A 24 4.16 0.79 -2.19
N VAL A 25 3.89 0.15 -3.33
CA VAL A 25 2.63 -0.56 -3.57
C VAL A 25 2.83 -2.03 -3.21
N LEU A 26 2.00 -2.54 -2.29
CA LEU A 26 1.94 -3.94 -1.92
C LEU A 26 0.56 -4.48 -2.24
N ASP A 27 0.49 -5.70 -2.76
CA ASP A 27 -0.79 -6.41 -2.90
C ASP A 27 -1.13 -7.11 -1.58
N LEU A 28 -2.36 -6.99 -1.12
CA LEU A 28 -2.83 -7.63 0.11
C LEU A 28 -2.65 -9.15 0.05
N ALA A 29 -2.85 -9.77 -1.11
CA ALA A 29 -2.72 -11.21 -1.29
C ALA A 29 -1.27 -11.71 -1.21
N ASP A 30 -0.29 -10.82 -1.37
CA ASP A 30 1.13 -11.13 -1.26
C ASP A 30 1.68 -10.95 0.17
N LEU A 31 0.87 -10.37 1.08
CA LEU A 31 1.26 -10.22 2.48
C LEU A 31 1.21 -11.57 3.20
N LEU A 32 2.12 -11.74 4.16
CA LEU A 32 2.25 -12.95 4.96
C LEU A 32 1.76 -12.65 6.39
N PRO A 33 0.46 -12.89 6.69
CA PRO A 33 -0.05 -12.76 8.05
C PRO A 33 0.54 -13.83 8.97
N ASP A 34 0.53 -13.53 10.26
CA ASP A 34 0.80 -14.56 11.27
C ASP A 34 -0.40 -15.50 11.49
N ASP A 35 -0.27 -16.42 12.46
CA ASP A 35 -1.29 -17.44 12.76
C ASP A 35 -2.66 -16.86 13.15
N SER A 36 -2.74 -15.58 13.53
CA SER A 36 -3.99 -14.88 13.87
C SER A 36 -4.56 -14.06 12.72
N GLY A 37 -3.84 -13.92 11.60
CA GLY A 37 -4.22 -13.02 10.50
C GLY A 37 -3.55 -11.64 10.56
N ASP A 38 -2.64 -11.41 11.51
CA ASP A 38 -2.06 -10.09 11.73
C ASP A 38 -0.85 -9.85 10.82
N VAL A 39 -0.78 -8.66 10.21
CA VAL A 39 0.38 -8.15 9.46
C VAL A 39 0.83 -6.85 10.10
N VAL A 40 2.11 -6.72 10.46
CA VAL A 40 2.67 -5.47 10.99
C VAL A 40 3.62 -4.88 9.95
N LEU A 41 3.32 -3.66 9.51
CA LEU A 41 4.14 -2.91 8.58
C LEU A 41 5.10 -2.00 9.34
N PHE A 42 6.40 -2.24 9.15
CA PHE A 42 7.47 -1.36 9.60
C PHE A 42 7.97 -0.53 8.40
N SER A 43 7.25 0.53 8.06
CA SER A 43 7.71 1.56 7.13
C SER A 43 8.50 2.62 7.89
N GLY A 44 9.52 3.20 7.25
CA GLY A 44 10.12 4.44 7.72
C GLY A 44 9.19 5.63 7.45
N ASP A 45 9.33 6.71 8.21
CA ASP A 45 8.45 7.90 8.14
C ASP A 45 8.37 8.58 6.76
N GLU A 46 9.28 8.27 5.84
CA GLU A 46 9.43 8.95 4.56
C GLU A 46 8.85 8.18 3.35
N LEU A 47 8.35 6.95 3.55
CA LEU A 47 7.92 6.09 2.44
C LEU A 47 6.44 5.69 2.58
N PRO A 48 5.52 6.38 1.87
CA PRO A 48 4.10 6.04 1.87
C PRO A 48 3.88 4.61 1.39
N VAL A 49 2.95 3.90 2.04
CA VAL A 49 2.56 2.54 1.63
C VAL A 49 1.14 2.58 1.07
N ASN A 50 0.96 2.00 -0.10
CA ASN A 50 -0.34 1.75 -0.71
C ASN A 50 -0.60 0.24 -0.75
N ILE A 51 -1.72 -0.18 -0.16
CA ILE A 51 -2.19 -1.55 -0.19
C ILE A 51 -3.24 -1.67 -1.29
N SER A 52 -2.89 -2.41 -2.34
CA SER A 52 -3.81 -2.89 -3.36
C SER A 52 -4.59 -4.07 -2.79
N ALA A 53 -5.91 -3.94 -2.68
CA ALA A 53 -6.78 -4.98 -2.12
C ALA A 53 -8.00 -5.21 -3.01
N GLN A 54 -8.44 -6.47 -3.13
CA GLN A 54 -9.74 -6.82 -3.70
C GLN A 54 -10.81 -6.89 -2.60
N GLU A 55 -10.37 -7.10 -1.37
CA GLU A 55 -11.19 -7.22 -0.19
C GLU A 55 -11.51 -5.85 0.40
N ALA A 56 -12.77 -5.68 0.81
CA ALA A 56 -13.19 -4.46 1.47
C ALA A 56 -12.62 -4.39 2.90
N VAL A 57 -12.30 -3.16 3.32
CA VAL A 57 -12.00 -2.85 4.72
C VAL A 57 -13.30 -2.86 5.52
N MET A 58 -13.40 -3.78 6.48
CA MET A 58 -14.55 -3.97 7.35
C MET A 58 -14.50 -3.07 8.58
N GLU A 59 -13.30 -2.81 9.09
CA GLU A 59 -13.06 -1.97 10.25
C GLU A 59 -11.70 -1.28 10.15
N GLN A 60 -11.58 -0.07 10.67
CA GLN A 60 -10.32 0.63 10.78
C GLN A 60 -10.31 1.57 11.99
N GLY A 61 -9.13 1.87 12.51
CA GLY A 61 -8.97 2.79 13.62
C GLY A 61 -7.60 2.72 14.25
N VAL A 62 -7.55 3.00 15.55
CA VAL A 62 -6.34 2.87 16.36
C VAL A 62 -6.50 1.63 17.25
N ALA A 63 -5.49 0.76 17.23
CA ALA A 63 -5.53 -0.50 17.94
C ALA A 63 -5.56 -0.29 19.45
N GLU A 64 -6.47 -0.99 20.13
CA GLU A 64 -6.43 -1.16 21.58
C GLU A 64 -5.27 -2.10 21.97
N ALA A 65 -5.22 -2.49 23.25
CA ALA A 65 -4.17 -3.38 23.74
C ALA A 65 -4.23 -4.75 23.06
N HIS A 66 -3.24 -5.03 22.20
CA HIS A 66 -3.13 -6.28 21.45
C HIS A 66 -1.66 -6.65 21.21
N VAL A 67 -1.35 -7.94 21.30
CA VAL A 67 -0.04 -8.50 20.97
C VAL A 67 -0.27 -9.59 19.94
N THR A 68 0.37 -9.45 18.78
CA THR A 68 0.25 -10.40 17.66
C THR A 68 0.74 -11.80 18.05
N ALA A 69 0.43 -12.83 17.26
CA ALA A 69 0.91 -14.19 17.53
C ALA A 69 2.45 -14.30 17.45
N THR A 70 3.07 -13.40 16.69
CA THR A 70 4.54 -13.24 16.61
C THR A 70 5.14 -12.46 17.78
N GLY A 71 4.33 -11.91 18.69
CA GLY A 71 4.78 -11.24 19.91
C GLY A 71 5.00 -9.73 19.77
N VAL A 72 4.45 -9.08 18.74
CA VAL A 72 4.55 -7.63 18.53
C VAL A 72 3.40 -6.92 19.23
N ASP A 73 3.71 -5.98 20.12
CA ASP A 73 2.71 -5.09 20.70
C ASP A 73 2.33 -4.02 19.66
N VAL A 74 1.05 -4.00 19.28
CA VAL A 74 0.51 -3.08 18.26
C VAL A 74 -0.39 -2.00 18.87
N THR A 75 -0.41 -1.89 20.20
CA THR A 75 -1.23 -0.89 20.90
C THR A 75 -0.93 0.52 20.39
N GLY A 76 -1.97 1.23 19.96
CA GLY A 76 -1.85 2.61 19.46
C GLY A 76 -1.42 2.74 18.00
N LEU A 77 -1.19 1.64 17.28
CA LEU A 77 -0.97 1.65 15.83
C LEU A 77 -2.29 1.86 15.08
N ASN A 78 -2.22 2.41 13.88
CA ASN A 78 -3.35 2.35 12.96
C ASN A 78 -3.62 0.91 12.57
N TYR A 79 -4.88 0.53 12.41
CA TYR A 79 -5.25 -0.78 11.88
C TYR A 79 -6.32 -0.70 10.80
N TYR A 80 -6.29 -1.68 9.90
CA TYR A 80 -7.24 -1.89 8.82
C TYR A 80 -7.55 -3.39 8.75
N ALA A 81 -8.77 -3.78 9.13
CA ALA A 81 -9.24 -5.15 9.12
C ALA A 81 -10.04 -5.43 7.84
N PHE A 82 -9.64 -6.45 7.10
CA PHE A 82 -10.21 -6.81 5.81
C PHE A 82 -11.18 -7.99 5.92
N GLU A 83 -12.08 -8.12 4.94
CA GLU A 83 -13.09 -9.20 4.89
C GLU A 83 -12.49 -10.62 4.93
N ASN A 84 -11.30 -10.81 4.35
CA ASN A 84 -10.61 -12.11 4.34
C ASN A 84 -9.98 -12.49 5.69
N GLY A 85 -10.11 -11.65 6.72
CA GLY A 85 -9.59 -11.89 8.06
C GLY A 85 -8.16 -11.38 8.27
N VAL A 86 -7.53 -10.76 7.26
CA VAL A 86 -6.25 -10.08 7.44
C VAL A 86 -6.46 -8.76 8.19
N THR A 87 -5.59 -8.46 9.15
CA THR A 87 -5.52 -7.14 9.80
C THR A 87 -4.13 -6.55 9.64
N ILE A 88 -4.05 -5.39 8.98
CA ILE A 88 -2.80 -4.64 8.84
C ILE A 88 -2.66 -3.66 10.01
N TYR A 89 -1.50 -3.63 10.65
CA TYR A 89 -1.10 -2.65 11.65
C TYR A 89 0.07 -1.80 11.15
N SER A 90 0.02 -0.48 11.37
CA SER A 90 1.06 0.45 10.91
C SER A 90 1.19 1.67 11.83
N LEU A 91 2.39 2.21 11.95
CA LEU A 91 2.66 3.47 12.67
C LEU A 91 2.05 4.68 11.95
N THR A 92 2.15 4.71 10.62
CA THR A 92 1.58 5.75 9.77
C THR A 92 0.34 5.23 9.05
N ASP A 93 -0.54 6.12 8.62
CA ASP A 93 -1.65 5.73 7.75
C ASP A 93 -1.12 5.05 6.48
N VAL A 94 -1.86 4.04 6.02
CA VAL A 94 -1.64 3.43 4.71
C VAL A 94 -2.78 3.82 3.79
N MET A 95 -2.47 3.99 2.51
CA MET A 95 -3.50 4.16 1.51
C MET A 95 -4.05 2.78 1.13
N ILE A 96 -5.36 2.65 1.02
CA ILE A 96 -6.01 1.43 0.56
C ILE A 96 -6.61 1.73 -0.81
N THR A 97 -6.24 0.96 -1.84
CA THR A 97 -6.79 1.09 -3.18
C THR A 97 -7.51 -0.19 -3.57
N GLU A 98 -8.81 -0.09 -3.82
CA GLU A 98 -9.60 -1.20 -4.37
C GLU A 98 -9.19 -1.45 -5.82
N SER A 99 -8.82 -2.69 -6.15
CA SER A 99 -8.24 -3.09 -7.44
C SER A 99 -9.03 -4.19 -8.14
#